data_AF-A0A3A8MQ62-F1
#
_entry.id   AF-A0A3A8MQ62-F1
#
_cell.length_a   1.000
_cell.length_b   1.000
_cell.length_c   1.000
_cell.angle_alpha   90.00
_cell.angle_beta   90.00
_cell.angle_gamma   90.00
#
_symmetry.space_group_name_H-M   'P 1'
#
loop_
_entity.id
_entity.type
_entity.pdbx_description
1 polymer ?
#
loop_
_entity_poly.entity_id
_entity_poly.type
_entity_poly.pdbx_seq_one_letter_code
_entity_poly.pdbx_strand_id
1 'polypeptide(L)'
;MSKPSHFQQGVESVKQPNRQQVFGRGVALACAALALLLGAPDAEAATAQRLCFRNVSGVPGVPGAPTIDGDIDNDLGWTGAFRYEFGNGVNQPHAVVQGNRDASNVYLSFEVNNDSAFEDEDVLVLTFDTGTSPNRYRRLHLYPLFAGAGAAANNRMREAQLWKSDTLDGSGKVVWGTVTIVPHSTLTAGFWLDAKVRSTDGGVGNRSWNVELKIPNVAGLSGIKFPPASDFKMFLDVFRVDGLVASTPLLQWPGNAPAPENFIELESATPPVASWGAGSFGTGGCGGVTFAWNDINTNNVPTSLIHLTNPNTFNVTLHNSSVDDSGAPIPAKNIRATLKIANFGLPAFGSWTPVPAANNPTPSLDVPASGTATLSAGPWTLTPAQVTAYSDPSTEHQCVLAELDSGDPRTLFTNRSAWRNMDFGIASTFERVAEIGTKGYKLPREYKAHRIDVVAETDFRLIERGDNEKGPQSELTWAFHGYRHLGRYVVINKKKFEVVEPVGSFGYIIRHRLEPGAPIPDPVSTWQLHVKGIELNPLVREQQQYPKVRYYQADIVDGEALQIATVADYPEKPVTGPGDGGTGDGGTGGPGDGGTGNPPPVDGCGCRRSSPGGALGL
;
A
#
# COMPACT_ATOMS: atom_id res chain seq x y z
N MET A 1 61.23 72.36 10.84
CA MET A 1 60.86 73.61 11.57
C MET A 1 60.20 73.22 12.91
N SER A 2 60.07 74.16 13.85
CA SER A 2 59.31 74.07 15.13
C SER A 2 59.48 72.86 16.09
N LYS A 3 60.21 73.10 17.20
CA LYS A 3 60.00 72.53 18.56
C LYS A 3 58.81 73.27 19.27
N PRO A 4 58.38 73.01 20.55
CA PRO A 4 58.80 72.07 21.63
C PRO A 4 57.68 71.00 21.89
N SER A 5 57.38 70.38 23.06
CA SER A 5 57.79 70.38 24.50
C SER A 5 57.56 68.96 25.11
N HIS A 6 57.77 68.53 26.37
CA HIS A 6 58.02 69.10 27.72
C HIS A 6 56.76 69.66 28.47
N PHE A 7 56.54 69.46 29.79
CA PHE A 7 57.29 68.77 30.87
C PHE A 7 56.37 68.39 32.08
N GLN A 8 56.78 67.46 32.96
CA GLN A 8 56.30 67.27 34.37
C GLN A 8 54.79 66.95 34.62
N GLN A 9 54.31 66.55 35.81
CA GLN A 9 54.80 65.71 36.93
C GLN A 9 53.57 65.24 37.76
N GLY A 10 53.72 64.28 38.68
CA GLY A 10 52.74 64.09 39.78
C GLY A 10 52.51 62.64 40.20
N VAL A 11 52.81 62.33 41.47
CA VAL A 11 52.37 61.11 42.16
C VAL A 11 51.60 61.56 43.39
N GLU A 12 50.31 61.22 43.48
CA GLU A 12 49.53 61.35 44.71
C GLU A 12 48.74 60.07 44.98
N SER A 13 48.68 59.68 46.26
CA SER A 13 47.98 58.48 46.71
C SER A 13 46.55 58.85 47.10
N VAL A 14 45.56 58.33 46.37
CA VAL A 14 44.13 58.51 46.70
C VAL A 14 43.58 57.23 47.32
N LYS A 15 42.89 57.37 48.46
CA LYS A 15 42.30 56.26 49.23
C LYS A 15 41.27 55.49 48.41
N GLN A 16 41.24 54.17 48.58
CA GLN A 16 40.14 53.33 48.09
C GLN A 16 38.84 53.64 48.84
N PRO A 17 37.72 53.94 48.16
CA PRO A 17 36.37 53.73 48.69
C PRO A 17 35.93 52.27 48.49
N ASN A 18 35.11 51.74 49.41
CA ASN A 18 34.61 50.37 49.35
C ASN A 18 33.83 50.09 48.05
N ARG A 19 34.29 49.11 47.26
CA ARG A 19 33.63 48.69 46.01
C ARG A 19 32.87 47.37 46.18
N GLN A 20 31.84 47.37 47.03
CA GLN A 20 30.83 46.32 47.03
C GLN A 20 29.68 46.64 46.05
N GLN A 21 29.01 45.59 45.55
CA GLN A 21 27.70 45.62 44.86
C GLN A 21 27.55 46.29 43.46
N VAL A 22 28.51 46.16 42.52
CA VAL A 22 28.15 46.15 41.08
C VAL A 22 28.98 45.13 40.27
N PHE A 23 28.76 43.83 40.53
CA PHE A 23 29.33 42.75 39.70
C PHE A 23 28.39 41.54 39.46
N GLY A 24 27.10 41.66 39.83
CA GLY A 24 26.14 40.55 39.83
C GLY A 24 25.19 40.44 38.62
N ARG A 25 25.27 41.33 37.62
CA ARG A 25 24.29 41.35 36.49
C ARG A 25 24.85 40.97 35.11
N GLY A 26 26.16 41.07 34.88
CA GLY A 26 26.76 40.70 33.58
C GLY A 26 26.83 39.18 33.36
N VAL A 27 27.35 38.44 34.35
CA VAL A 27 27.59 36.98 34.24
C VAL A 27 26.28 36.20 34.13
N ALA A 28 25.24 36.61 34.86
CA ALA A 28 23.94 35.93 34.83
C ALA A 28 23.28 35.96 33.43
N LEU A 29 23.38 37.07 32.70
CA LEU A 29 22.84 37.17 31.34
C LEU A 29 23.62 36.30 30.35
N ALA A 30 24.95 36.26 30.46
CA ALA A 30 25.79 35.43 29.61
C ALA A 30 25.51 33.93 29.81
N CYS A 31 25.39 33.47 31.06
CA CYS A 31 25.05 32.08 31.36
C CYS A 31 23.62 31.73 30.92
N ALA A 32 22.65 32.65 31.03
CA ALA A 32 21.29 32.42 30.55
C ALA A 32 21.22 32.29 29.02
N ALA A 33 21.95 33.14 28.28
CA ALA A 33 22.04 33.04 26.82
C ALA A 33 22.72 31.73 26.37
N LEU A 34 23.79 31.31 27.06
CA LEU A 34 24.48 30.05 26.76
C LEU A 34 23.62 28.82 27.10
N ALA A 35 22.83 28.86 28.18
CA ALA A 35 21.89 27.81 28.54
C ALA A 35 20.71 27.70 27.55
N LEU A 36 20.26 28.82 26.96
CA LEU A 36 19.26 28.82 25.89
C LEU A 36 19.82 28.26 24.56
N LEU A 37 21.10 28.50 24.27
CA LEU A 37 21.79 27.92 23.10
C LEU A 37 22.09 26.42 23.25
N LEU A 38 22.33 25.95 24.49
CA LEU A 38 22.54 24.52 24.81
C LEU A 38 21.22 23.77 25.12
N GLY A 39 20.09 24.47 25.11
CA GLY A 39 18.75 23.94 25.35
C GLY A 39 17.82 23.98 24.13
N ALA A 40 18.34 24.36 22.96
CA ALA A 40 17.63 24.15 21.71
C ALA A 40 17.49 22.63 21.47
N PRO A 41 16.28 22.11 21.18
CA PRO A 41 16.14 20.71 20.81
C PRO A 41 16.92 20.44 19.52
N ASP A 42 17.63 19.32 19.45
CA ASP A 42 18.31 18.88 18.23
C ASP A 42 17.31 18.88 17.07
N ALA A 43 17.61 19.67 16.04
CA ALA A 43 16.70 19.91 14.94
C ALA A 43 16.65 18.69 14.01
N GLU A 44 15.84 17.68 14.38
CA GLU A 44 15.46 16.56 13.51
C GLU A 44 14.54 17.04 12.37
N ALA A 45 15.05 17.92 11.50
CA ALA A 45 14.47 18.29 10.22
C ALA A 45 14.65 17.18 9.15
N ALA A 46 14.57 15.92 9.59
CA ALA A 46 14.05 14.85 8.76
C ALA A 46 12.61 15.22 8.40
N THR A 47 12.17 14.93 7.18
CA THR A 47 10.87 15.41 6.70
C THR A 47 9.73 14.96 7.60
N ALA A 48 8.81 15.89 7.92
CA ALA A 48 7.63 15.61 8.72
C ALA A 48 6.76 14.49 8.11
N GLN A 49 6.82 14.36 6.77
CA GLN A 49 6.19 13.30 6.01
C GLN A 49 7.05 12.01 5.96
N ARG A 50 6.40 10.85 6.15
CA ARG A 50 7.03 9.53 6.34
C ARG A 50 6.65 8.54 5.23
N LEU A 51 7.60 7.72 4.76
CA LEU A 51 7.30 6.60 3.87
C LEU A 51 6.82 5.38 4.69
N CYS A 52 5.51 5.16 4.70
CA CYS A 52 4.90 4.07 5.49
C CYS A 52 4.75 2.78 4.69
N PHE A 53 5.62 1.81 4.96
CA PHE A 53 5.58 0.47 4.37
C PHE A 53 4.42 -0.33 4.99
N ARG A 54 3.27 -0.30 4.32
CA ARG A 54 2.06 -1.00 4.76
C ARG A 54 2.19 -2.50 4.52
N ASN A 55 1.53 -3.29 5.37
CA ASN A 55 1.41 -4.73 5.15
C ASN A 55 0.70 -4.96 3.81
N VAL A 56 1.32 -5.77 2.94
CA VAL A 56 0.74 -6.21 1.66
C VAL A 56 -0.66 -6.77 1.87
N SER A 57 -1.61 -6.30 1.07
CA SER A 57 -2.97 -6.86 1.01
C SER A 57 -3.26 -7.51 -0.32
N GLY A 58 -2.74 -6.95 -1.42
CA GLY A 58 -3.23 -7.24 -2.76
C GLY A 58 -4.72 -6.88 -2.90
N VAL A 59 -5.40 -7.57 -3.82
CA VAL A 59 -6.85 -7.55 -4.07
C VAL A 59 -7.47 -8.94 -3.87
N PRO A 60 -8.80 -9.11 -3.87
CA PRO A 60 -9.42 -10.42 -4.04
C PRO A 60 -8.97 -11.06 -5.35
N GLY A 61 -8.77 -12.38 -5.36
CA GLY A 61 -8.02 -13.07 -6.40
C GLY A 61 -6.50 -12.95 -6.26
N VAL A 62 -5.95 -11.74 -6.11
CA VAL A 62 -4.49 -11.49 -6.13
C VAL A 62 -4.01 -10.84 -4.83
N PRO A 63 -3.96 -11.57 -3.69
CA PRO A 63 -3.44 -11.07 -2.43
C PRO A 63 -1.93 -11.25 -2.33
N GLY A 64 -1.36 -10.74 -1.24
CA GLY A 64 0.02 -11.04 -0.88
C GLY A 64 1.03 -10.09 -1.52
N ALA A 65 2.28 -10.55 -1.56
CA ALA A 65 3.42 -9.72 -1.94
C ALA A 65 3.57 -9.58 -3.46
N PRO A 66 4.21 -8.48 -3.93
CA PRO A 66 4.54 -8.32 -5.33
C PRO A 66 5.47 -9.42 -5.85
N THR A 67 5.27 -9.77 -7.12
CA THR A 67 6.10 -10.71 -7.88
C THR A 67 7.31 -9.96 -8.40
N ILE A 68 8.50 -10.32 -7.93
CA ILE A 68 9.73 -9.66 -8.36
C ILE A 68 10.11 -10.16 -9.77
N ASP A 69 9.77 -9.40 -10.80
CA ASP A 69 10.19 -9.63 -12.19
C ASP A 69 10.39 -8.36 -13.06
N GLY A 70 9.99 -7.19 -12.58
CA GLY A 70 10.12 -5.89 -13.25
C GLY A 70 8.84 -5.38 -13.90
N ASP A 71 7.71 -6.10 -13.84
CA ASP A 71 6.43 -5.70 -14.45
C ASP A 71 5.46 -5.00 -13.48
N ILE A 72 5.92 -3.90 -12.87
CA ILE A 72 5.21 -3.11 -11.84
C ILE A 72 3.78 -2.72 -12.27
N ASP A 73 3.58 -2.38 -13.55
CA ASP A 73 2.26 -1.99 -14.10
C ASP A 73 1.25 -3.14 -14.14
N ASN A 74 1.74 -4.38 -14.16
CA ASN A 74 0.95 -5.60 -14.25
C ASN A 74 1.04 -6.46 -12.98
N ASP A 75 1.35 -5.86 -11.82
CA ASP A 75 1.37 -6.57 -10.54
C ASP A 75 0.48 -5.90 -9.47
N LEU A 76 -0.64 -6.56 -9.16
CA LEU A 76 -1.56 -6.15 -8.10
C LEU A 76 -1.03 -6.42 -6.68
N GLY A 77 0.12 -7.07 -6.51
CA GLY A 77 0.85 -7.15 -5.23
C GLY A 77 1.36 -5.79 -4.72
N TRP A 78 1.47 -4.79 -5.61
CA TRP A 78 1.65 -3.38 -5.24
C TRP A 78 0.36 -2.72 -4.70
N THR A 79 -0.76 -3.44 -4.61
CA THR A 79 -2.01 -2.85 -4.08
C THR A 79 -1.86 -2.39 -2.64
N GLY A 80 -2.24 -1.13 -2.40
CA GLY A 80 -2.14 -0.49 -1.09
C GLY A 80 -0.74 -0.02 -0.68
N ALA A 81 0.23 -0.07 -1.59
CA ALA A 81 1.58 0.52 -1.45
C ALA A 81 1.55 2.00 -1.06
N PHE A 82 2.58 2.50 -0.38
CA PHE A 82 2.88 3.93 -0.55
C PHE A 82 3.40 4.16 -1.97
N ARG A 83 3.16 5.33 -2.56
CA ARG A 83 3.73 5.75 -3.86
C ARG A 83 4.21 7.19 -3.76
N TYR A 84 5.49 7.44 -4.03
CA TYR A 84 6.09 8.77 -4.08
C TYR A 84 6.56 9.08 -5.49
N GLU A 85 6.19 10.24 -6.02
CA GLU A 85 6.37 10.57 -7.44
C GLU A 85 7.35 11.72 -7.65
N PHE A 86 8.38 11.45 -8.44
CA PHE A 86 9.28 12.44 -9.02
C PHE A 86 8.64 13.03 -10.28
N GLY A 87 7.48 13.66 -10.08
CA GLY A 87 6.74 14.37 -11.11
C GLY A 87 7.54 15.49 -11.78
N ASN A 88 7.05 15.92 -12.93
CA ASN A 88 7.72 16.85 -13.84
C ASN A 88 6.73 17.81 -14.52
N GLY A 89 5.46 17.82 -14.08
CA GLY A 89 4.39 18.60 -14.69
C GLY A 89 3.75 17.97 -15.92
N VAL A 90 4.13 16.74 -16.31
CA VAL A 90 3.41 15.96 -17.32
C VAL A 90 2.82 14.66 -16.73
N ASN A 91 2.01 13.96 -17.51
CA ASN A 91 1.27 12.75 -17.11
C ASN A 91 2.15 11.50 -16.87
N GLN A 92 3.47 11.62 -16.89
CA GLN A 92 4.41 10.50 -16.72
C GLN A 92 5.61 11.00 -15.90
N PRO A 93 5.65 10.73 -14.57
CA PRO A 93 6.71 11.23 -13.70
C PRO A 93 8.08 10.67 -14.11
N HIS A 94 9.16 11.44 -13.90
CA HIS A 94 10.52 11.04 -14.27
C HIS A 94 10.97 9.78 -13.52
N ALA A 95 10.57 9.66 -12.27
CA ALA A 95 10.65 8.41 -11.53
C ALA A 95 9.49 8.29 -10.53
N VAL A 96 9.29 7.09 -10.03
CA VAL A 96 8.39 6.77 -8.93
C VAL A 96 9.15 5.84 -7.99
N VAL A 97 8.89 5.93 -6.68
CA VAL A 97 9.21 4.85 -5.74
C VAL A 97 7.95 4.39 -5.02
N GLN A 98 7.72 3.08 -4.96
CA GLN A 98 6.65 2.45 -4.17
C GLN A 98 7.23 1.52 -3.11
N GLY A 99 6.48 1.24 -2.03
CA GLY A 99 6.96 0.31 -1.01
C GLY A 99 5.92 -0.31 -0.08
N ASN A 100 6.09 -1.63 0.13
CA ASN A 100 5.20 -2.51 0.88
C ASN A 100 6.04 -3.37 1.84
N ARG A 101 5.40 -4.16 2.71
CA ARG A 101 6.09 -5.21 3.48
C ARG A 101 5.19 -6.40 3.78
N ASP A 102 5.81 -7.54 4.09
CA ASP A 102 5.14 -8.64 4.78
C ASP A 102 5.76 -8.83 6.19
N ALA A 103 5.61 -10.01 6.79
CA ALA A 103 6.18 -10.34 8.11
C ALA A 103 7.68 -10.68 8.06
N SER A 104 8.26 -10.86 6.87
CA SER A 104 9.61 -11.37 6.62
C SER A 104 10.40 -10.54 5.59
N ASN A 105 9.77 -9.64 4.84
CA ASN A 105 10.37 -8.88 3.73
C ASN A 105 9.85 -7.43 3.69
N VAL A 106 10.71 -6.54 3.22
CA VAL A 106 10.33 -5.22 2.67
C VAL A 106 10.40 -5.31 1.14
N TYR A 107 9.42 -4.69 0.50
CA TYR A 107 9.32 -4.58 -0.95
C TYR A 107 9.48 -3.12 -1.36
N LEU A 108 10.27 -2.86 -2.39
CA LEU A 108 10.41 -1.56 -3.02
C LEU A 108 10.33 -1.74 -4.54
N SER A 109 9.71 -0.81 -5.24
CA SER A 109 9.81 -0.71 -6.69
C SER A 109 10.11 0.71 -7.15
N PHE A 110 10.72 0.79 -8.33
CA PHE A 110 11.11 2.03 -8.99
C PHE A 110 10.63 1.96 -10.43
N GLU A 111 9.70 2.84 -10.82
CA GLU A 111 9.42 3.12 -12.24
C GLU A 111 10.27 4.31 -12.63
N VAL A 112 11.02 4.23 -13.72
CA VAL A 112 11.89 5.33 -14.20
C VAL A 112 11.59 5.57 -15.66
N ASN A 113 11.30 6.82 -16.03
CA ASN A 113 10.71 7.19 -17.32
C ASN A 113 11.40 8.38 -17.96
N ASN A 114 11.11 8.61 -19.25
CA ASN A 114 11.62 9.73 -20.04
C ASN A 114 13.16 9.77 -20.04
N ASP A 115 13.79 8.60 -20.08
CA ASP A 115 15.24 8.48 -20.15
C ASP A 115 15.74 8.79 -21.58
N SER A 116 16.90 9.42 -21.69
CA SER A 116 17.44 9.80 -23.00
C SER A 116 18.10 8.61 -23.68
N ALA A 117 18.84 7.80 -22.91
CA ALA A 117 19.51 6.60 -23.36
C ALA A 117 19.31 5.45 -22.35
N PHE A 118 20.29 4.56 -22.24
CA PHE A 118 20.37 3.45 -21.29
C PHE A 118 21.86 3.28 -21.05
N GLU A 119 22.31 3.61 -19.85
CA GLU A 119 23.73 3.76 -19.53
C GLU A 119 24.17 2.63 -18.57
N ASP A 120 25.47 2.36 -18.49
CA ASP A 120 25.97 1.46 -17.44
C ASP A 120 25.93 2.20 -16.08
N GLU A 121 26.04 3.51 -16.12
CA GLU A 121 26.08 4.47 -15.00
C GLU A 121 24.72 4.77 -14.36
N ASP A 122 23.60 4.39 -15.00
CA ASP A 122 22.25 4.50 -14.42
C ASP A 122 22.19 3.78 -13.08
N VAL A 123 21.69 4.44 -12.03
CA VAL A 123 21.84 3.93 -10.65
C VAL A 123 20.75 4.39 -9.69
N LEU A 124 20.25 3.43 -8.90
CA LEU A 124 19.46 3.69 -7.70
C LEU A 124 20.40 3.70 -6.48
N VAL A 125 20.45 4.82 -5.75
CA VAL A 125 21.21 4.94 -4.50
C VAL A 125 20.24 4.88 -3.33
N LEU A 126 20.37 3.87 -2.47
CA LEU A 126 19.50 3.66 -1.30
C LEU A 126 20.33 3.61 -0.02
N THR A 127 20.09 4.50 0.94
CA THR A 127 20.74 4.48 2.26
C THR A 127 19.75 4.24 3.40
N PHE A 128 20.23 3.57 4.45
CA PHE A 128 19.40 3.22 5.61
C PHE A 128 20.20 3.37 6.92
N ASP A 129 19.57 3.99 7.91
CA ASP A 129 19.99 3.99 9.31
C ASP A 129 19.13 2.95 10.06
N THR A 130 19.78 1.88 10.53
CA THR A 130 19.13 0.75 11.20
C THR A 130 19.16 0.84 12.74
N GLY A 131 19.44 2.03 13.28
CA GLY A 131 19.45 2.27 14.72
C GLY A 131 20.72 1.75 15.40
N THR A 132 20.61 0.88 16.40
CA THR A 132 21.74 0.46 17.25
C THR A 132 22.44 -0.83 16.80
N SER A 133 22.12 -1.34 15.60
CA SER A 133 22.75 -2.55 15.04
C SER A 133 24.22 -2.32 14.65
N PRO A 134 25.15 -3.25 14.91
CA PRO A 134 26.51 -3.18 14.38
C PRO A 134 26.53 -3.13 12.85
N ASN A 135 27.36 -2.25 12.31
CA ASN A 135 27.15 -1.60 11.03
C ASN A 135 25.77 -0.92 11.02
N ARG A 136 25.60 0.20 11.71
CA ARG A 136 24.35 0.98 11.78
C ARG A 136 23.85 1.40 10.40
N TYR A 137 24.76 1.83 9.54
CA TYR A 137 24.48 2.41 8.24
C TYR A 137 24.63 1.39 7.10
N ARG A 138 23.72 1.46 6.13
CA ARG A 138 23.78 0.72 4.85
C ARG A 138 23.73 1.71 3.69
N ARG A 139 24.46 1.41 2.63
CA ARG A 139 24.21 1.97 1.29
C ARG A 139 24.17 0.84 0.27
N LEU A 140 23.20 0.91 -0.64
CA LEU A 140 23.15 0.16 -1.89
C LEU A 140 23.30 1.15 -3.04
N HIS A 141 24.16 0.85 -4.01
CA HIS A 141 24.02 1.36 -5.38
C HIS A 141 23.55 0.17 -6.23
N LEU A 142 22.49 0.34 -7.00
CA LEU A 142 21.94 -0.71 -7.87
C LEU A 142 21.97 -0.20 -9.31
N TYR A 143 22.80 -0.82 -10.14
CA TYR A 143 22.99 -0.45 -11.55
C TYR A 143 22.10 -1.36 -12.41
N PRO A 144 20.93 -0.88 -12.90
CA PRO A 144 19.89 -1.76 -13.42
C PRO A 144 20.20 -2.29 -14.83
N LEU A 145 20.85 -1.47 -15.64
CA LEU A 145 20.88 -1.61 -17.10
C LEU A 145 22.28 -1.96 -17.63
N PHE A 146 22.29 -2.34 -18.91
CA PHE A 146 23.49 -2.50 -19.72
C PHE A 146 23.47 -1.45 -20.84
N ALA A 147 24.59 -0.75 -21.04
CA ALA A 147 24.68 0.40 -21.95
C ALA A 147 24.15 0.11 -23.37
N GLY A 148 23.23 0.95 -23.85
CA GLY A 148 22.59 0.85 -25.17
C GLY A 148 21.65 -0.34 -25.39
N ALA A 149 21.52 -1.26 -24.43
CA ALA A 149 20.71 -2.47 -24.53
C ALA A 149 19.59 -2.57 -23.48
N GLY A 150 19.73 -1.88 -22.35
CA GLY A 150 18.77 -1.94 -21.24
C GLY A 150 18.76 -3.31 -20.55
N ALA A 151 17.58 -3.81 -20.18
CA ALA A 151 17.38 -5.13 -19.59
C ALA A 151 16.01 -5.73 -20.01
N ALA A 152 16.01 -6.98 -20.47
CA ALA A 152 14.75 -7.71 -20.71
C ALA A 152 14.01 -8.01 -19.40
N ALA A 153 12.68 -8.13 -19.45
CA ALA A 153 11.87 -8.45 -18.28
C ALA A 153 12.34 -9.74 -17.58
N ASN A 154 12.25 -9.77 -16.25
CA ASN A 154 12.73 -10.84 -15.37
C ASN A 154 14.26 -11.06 -15.42
N ASN A 155 15.06 -10.11 -15.95
CA ASN A 155 16.51 -10.14 -15.79
C ASN A 155 16.95 -9.68 -14.39
N ARG A 156 18.18 -10.06 -13.99
CA ARG A 156 18.90 -9.38 -12.91
C ARG A 156 19.48 -8.06 -13.42
N MET A 157 19.58 -7.08 -12.52
CA MET A 157 20.38 -5.85 -12.70
C MET A 157 21.85 -6.17 -13.07
N ARG A 158 22.55 -5.22 -13.68
CA ARG A 158 23.97 -5.37 -14.09
C ARG A 158 24.89 -5.54 -12.88
N GLU A 159 24.70 -4.74 -11.84
CA GLU A 159 25.52 -4.80 -10.63
C GLU A 159 24.78 -4.27 -9.41
N ALA A 160 25.12 -4.77 -8.22
CA ALA A 160 24.87 -4.06 -6.97
C ALA A 160 26.16 -3.86 -6.17
N GLN A 161 26.30 -2.69 -5.55
CA GLN A 161 27.39 -2.36 -4.64
C GLN A 161 26.83 -2.09 -3.25
N LEU A 162 27.44 -2.66 -2.22
CA LEU A 162 26.97 -2.60 -0.82
C LEU A 162 28.05 -2.04 0.09
N TRP A 163 27.75 -0.94 0.80
CA TRP A 163 28.58 -0.39 1.87
C TRP A 163 27.92 -0.59 3.23
N LYS A 164 28.78 -0.64 4.25
CA LYS A 164 28.42 -0.79 5.65
C LYS A 164 29.32 0.14 6.49
N SER A 165 28.76 0.76 7.53
CA SER A 165 29.52 1.59 8.46
C SER A 165 28.81 1.74 9.81
N ASP A 166 29.58 2.05 10.85
CA ASP A 166 29.12 2.52 12.17
C ASP A 166 29.51 4.00 12.43
N THR A 167 30.22 4.63 11.49
CA THR A 167 30.98 5.86 11.73
C THR A 167 30.37 7.05 10.99
N LEU A 168 30.17 8.14 11.72
CA LEU A 168 29.93 9.47 11.16
C LEU A 168 31.21 10.31 11.21
N ASP A 169 31.33 11.27 10.29
CA ASP A 169 32.33 12.33 10.38
C ASP A 169 31.85 13.50 11.26
N GLY A 170 32.68 14.54 11.40
CA GLY A 170 32.35 15.75 12.16
C GLY A 170 31.21 16.61 11.59
N SER A 171 30.66 16.26 10.41
CA SER A 171 29.48 16.90 9.80
C SER A 171 28.20 16.05 9.91
N GLY A 172 28.29 14.83 10.45
CA GLY A 172 27.18 13.89 10.51
C GLY A 172 26.92 13.13 9.19
N LYS A 173 27.85 13.19 8.22
CA LYS A 173 27.86 12.29 7.05
C LYS A 173 28.43 10.93 7.44
N VAL A 174 27.97 9.87 6.78
CA VAL A 174 28.48 8.50 7.01
C VAL A 174 29.85 8.34 6.35
N VAL A 175 30.85 7.93 7.12
CA VAL A 175 32.16 7.51 6.60
C VAL A 175 32.01 6.07 6.12
N TRP A 176 31.83 5.87 4.82
CA TRP A 176 31.60 4.55 4.24
C TRP A 176 32.87 3.69 4.26
N GLY A 177 32.73 2.42 4.66
CA GLY A 177 33.82 1.44 4.63
C GLY A 177 34.08 0.87 3.22
N THR A 178 34.80 -0.24 3.13
CA THR A 178 35.06 -0.92 1.85
C THR A 178 33.78 -1.36 1.15
N VAL A 179 33.68 -1.08 -0.16
CA VAL A 179 32.57 -1.55 -1.01
C VAL A 179 32.59 -3.06 -1.16
N THR A 180 31.41 -3.69 -1.11
CA THR A 180 31.20 -5.07 -1.57
C THR A 180 30.51 -5.03 -2.92
N ILE A 181 31.24 -5.31 -3.99
CA ILE A 181 30.70 -5.37 -5.36
C ILE A 181 30.09 -6.76 -5.62
N VAL A 182 28.87 -6.79 -6.17
CA VAL A 182 28.08 -7.99 -6.45
C VAL A 182 27.64 -7.96 -7.92
N PRO A 183 28.46 -8.52 -8.84
CA PRO A 183 28.18 -8.47 -10.28
C PRO A 183 27.01 -9.37 -10.69
N HIS A 184 26.39 -9.09 -11.83
CA HIS A 184 25.25 -9.80 -12.43
C HIS A 184 25.22 -11.32 -12.19
N SER A 185 26.35 -12.00 -12.43
CA SER A 185 26.48 -13.46 -12.32
C SER A 185 26.29 -14.02 -10.90
N THR A 186 26.56 -13.24 -9.85
CA THR A 186 26.41 -13.67 -8.44
C THR A 186 25.07 -13.28 -7.83
N LEU A 187 24.31 -12.36 -8.45
CA LEU A 187 22.95 -12.00 -8.06
C LEU A 187 21.92 -13.14 -8.22
N THR A 188 22.35 -14.30 -8.70
CA THR A 188 21.52 -15.52 -8.83
C THR A 188 21.71 -16.53 -7.70
N ALA A 189 22.78 -16.43 -6.90
CA ALA A 189 23.14 -17.44 -5.90
C ALA A 189 23.75 -16.83 -4.62
N GLY A 190 23.04 -16.97 -3.50
CA GLY A 190 23.56 -16.62 -2.16
C GLY A 190 23.52 -15.14 -1.78
N PHE A 191 23.30 -14.21 -2.73
CA PHE A 191 22.96 -12.83 -2.39
C PHE A 191 21.55 -12.74 -1.81
N TRP A 192 21.37 -11.89 -0.80
CA TRP A 192 20.13 -11.80 -0.01
C TRP A 192 19.08 -10.87 -0.62
N LEU A 193 19.48 -9.97 -1.53
CA LEU A 193 18.58 -9.07 -2.23
C LEU A 193 18.09 -9.75 -3.51
N ASP A 194 16.80 -10.03 -3.56
CA ASP A 194 16.13 -10.52 -4.75
C ASP A 194 15.64 -9.30 -5.54
N ALA A 195 16.36 -8.95 -6.62
CA ALA A 195 16.10 -7.75 -7.41
C ALA A 195 15.98 -8.09 -8.91
N LYS A 196 14.99 -7.50 -9.59
CA LYS A 196 14.73 -7.72 -11.01
C LYS A 196 14.53 -6.40 -11.75
N VAL A 197 14.81 -6.43 -13.04
CA VAL A 197 14.76 -5.27 -13.93
C VAL A 197 14.01 -5.61 -15.21
N ARG A 198 13.30 -4.61 -15.75
CA ARG A 198 12.74 -4.57 -17.10
C ARG A 198 13.00 -3.19 -17.68
N SER A 199 13.30 -3.07 -18.97
CA SER A 199 13.34 -1.79 -19.68
C SER A 199 12.51 -1.82 -20.96
N THR A 200 12.10 -0.64 -21.43
CA THR A 200 11.37 -0.45 -22.69
C THR A 200 12.05 0.64 -23.50
N ASP A 201 12.54 0.30 -24.71
CA ASP A 201 13.09 1.32 -25.62
C ASP A 201 11.97 2.00 -26.42
N GLY A 202 11.47 3.13 -25.90
CA GLY A 202 10.56 4.02 -26.62
C GLY A 202 11.23 4.96 -27.63
N GLY A 203 12.54 4.80 -27.85
CA GLY A 203 13.39 5.77 -28.55
C GLY A 203 13.93 6.88 -27.64
N VAL A 204 14.82 7.70 -28.18
CA VAL A 204 15.53 8.76 -27.44
C VAL A 204 14.56 9.69 -26.71
N GLY A 205 14.76 9.85 -25.40
CA GLY A 205 13.95 10.69 -24.51
C GLY A 205 12.66 10.03 -24.01
N ASN A 206 12.30 8.85 -24.53
CA ASN A 206 11.09 8.09 -24.18
C ASN A 206 11.42 6.71 -23.62
N ARG A 207 12.67 6.48 -23.18
CA ARG A 207 13.08 5.22 -22.56
C ARG A 207 12.52 5.11 -21.15
N SER A 208 12.25 3.88 -20.72
CA SER A 208 11.86 3.59 -19.35
C SER A 208 12.51 2.31 -18.83
N TRP A 209 12.69 2.26 -17.52
CA TRP A 209 13.17 1.09 -16.81
C TRP A 209 12.52 0.95 -15.44
N ASN A 210 12.18 -0.28 -15.09
CA ASN A 210 11.51 -0.67 -13.87
C ASN A 210 12.45 -1.56 -13.05
N VAL A 211 12.58 -1.31 -11.75
CA VAL A 211 13.31 -2.17 -10.81
C VAL A 211 12.39 -2.58 -9.68
N GLU A 212 12.37 -3.87 -9.36
CA GLU A 212 11.66 -4.40 -8.21
C GLU A 212 12.63 -5.10 -7.26
N LEU A 213 12.46 -4.85 -5.96
CA LEU A 213 13.33 -5.29 -4.89
C LEU A 213 12.53 -6.01 -3.80
N LYS A 214 13.03 -7.17 -3.38
CA LYS A 214 12.62 -7.88 -2.16
C LYS A 214 13.81 -7.98 -1.22
N ILE A 215 13.70 -7.27 -0.10
CA ILE A 215 14.72 -7.16 0.95
C ILE A 215 14.25 -7.99 2.16
N PRO A 216 14.92 -9.09 2.52
CA PRO A 216 14.61 -9.84 3.73
C PRO A 216 14.77 -8.98 5.00
N ASN A 217 13.72 -8.99 5.80
CA ASN A 217 13.56 -8.27 7.06
C ASN A 217 13.62 -9.21 8.29
N VAL A 218 14.09 -10.45 8.09
CA VAL A 218 14.25 -11.42 9.17
C VAL A 218 15.60 -11.28 9.87
N ALA A 219 15.60 -11.45 11.19
CA ALA A 219 16.83 -11.42 12.00
C ALA A 219 17.81 -12.53 11.59
N GLY A 220 19.11 -12.25 11.70
CA GLY A 220 20.19 -13.21 11.43
C GLY A 220 20.75 -13.20 10.00
N LEU A 221 19.99 -12.79 8.98
CA LEU A 221 20.49 -12.68 7.61
C LEU A 221 21.42 -11.47 7.40
N SER A 222 22.25 -11.52 6.34
CA SER A 222 23.29 -10.53 6.02
C SER A 222 22.81 -9.22 5.38
N GLY A 223 21.49 -8.97 5.40
CA GLY A 223 20.82 -7.87 4.72
C GLY A 223 20.87 -6.51 5.42
N ILE A 224 19.87 -5.66 5.13
CA ILE A 224 19.72 -4.34 5.76
C ILE A 224 19.61 -4.49 7.29
N LYS A 225 18.65 -5.32 7.75
CA LYS A 225 18.18 -5.45 9.14
C LYS A 225 17.46 -4.18 9.63
N PHE A 226 16.29 -3.89 9.07
CA PHE A 226 15.46 -2.80 9.58
C PHE A 226 15.05 -3.08 11.05
N PRO A 227 14.88 -2.03 11.88
CA PRO A 227 14.47 -2.22 13.25
C PRO A 227 13.01 -2.74 13.34
N PRO A 228 12.72 -3.69 14.25
CA PRO A 228 11.39 -4.29 14.32
C PRO A 228 10.35 -3.29 14.86
N ALA A 229 9.35 -3.00 14.03
CA ALA A 229 8.17 -2.19 14.33
C ALA A 229 8.42 -0.71 14.75
N SER A 230 9.63 -0.16 14.56
CA SER A 230 9.90 1.27 14.72
C SER A 230 10.01 2.00 13.38
N ASP A 231 10.19 3.32 13.46
CA ASP A 231 10.72 4.10 12.35
C ASP A 231 12.22 3.78 12.13
N PHE A 232 12.73 4.08 10.93
CA PHE A 232 14.14 4.05 10.55
C PHE A 232 14.44 5.24 9.63
N LYS A 233 15.69 5.73 9.55
CA LYS A 233 16.01 6.79 8.59
C LYS A 233 16.40 6.20 7.24
N MET A 234 15.97 6.84 6.17
CA MET A 234 16.20 6.45 4.79
C MET A 234 16.42 7.69 3.93
N PHE A 235 17.36 7.59 3.00
CA PHE A 235 17.48 8.50 1.87
C PHE A 235 17.58 7.64 0.61
N LEU A 236 16.98 8.10 -0.48
CA LEU A 236 16.95 7.42 -1.77
C LEU A 236 17.12 8.43 -2.89
N ASP A 237 17.77 8.02 -3.97
CA ASP A 237 18.05 8.87 -5.12
C ASP A 237 18.07 8.03 -6.40
N VAL A 238 17.63 8.62 -7.51
CA VAL A 238 17.44 7.93 -8.80
C VAL A 238 18.18 8.70 -9.88
N PHE A 239 19.32 8.17 -10.30
CA PHE A 239 20.15 8.75 -11.33
C PHE A 239 19.82 8.12 -12.70
N ARG A 240 19.40 8.99 -13.63
CA ARG A 240 19.34 8.74 -15.06
C ARG A 240 20.51 9.46 -15.72
N VAL A 241 21.53 8.73 -16.13
CA VAL A 241 22.81 9.31 -16.55
C VAL A 241 22.81 9.48 -18.05
N ASP A 242 22.71 10.73 -18.51
CA ASP A 242 22.83 11.08 -19.93
C ASP A 242 24.32 11.18 -20.32
N GLY A 243 24.85 10.19 -21.04
CA GLY A 243 26.24 10.16 -21.49
C GLY A 243 26.62 11.28 -22.48
N LEU A 244 25.65 12.07 -22.96
CA LEU A 244 25.87 13.22 -23.86
C LEU A 244 25.87 14.56 -23.10
N VAL A 245 25.41 14.61 -21.85
CA VAL A 245 25.23 15.85 -21.08
C VAL A 245 25.78 15.72 -19.66
N ALA A 246 26.68 16.61 -19.25
CA ALA A 246 27.30 16.62 -17.92
C ALA A 246 26.36 17.07 -16.77
N SER A 247 25.07 16.69 -16.81
CA SER A 247 24.06 17.03 -15.81
C SER A 247 22.95 15.98 -15.74
N THR A 248 22.95 15.18 -14.67
CA THR A 248 21.86 14.24 -14.34
C THR A 248 20.78 14.96 -13.53
N PRO A 249 19.48 14.79 -13.85
CA PRO A 249 18.40 15.28 -13.00
C PRO A 249 18.39 14.55 -11.66
N LEU A 250 18.55 15.29 -10.56
CA LEU A 250 18.53 14.77 -9.18
C LEU A 250 17.10 14.42 -8.77
N LEU A 251 16.84 13.13 -8.49
CA LEU A 251 15.52 12.60 -8.13
C LEU A 251 15.55 12.01 -6.71
N GLN A 252 15.94 12.84 -5.75
CA GLN A 252 16.16 12.46 -4.35
C GLN A 252 14.89 12.55 -3.48
N TRP A 253 14.70 11.56 -2.58
CA TRP A 253 13.87 11.71 -1.39
C TRP A 253 14.72 11.51 -0.12
N PRO A 254 14.64 12.41 0.88
CA PRO A 254 13.70 13.53 0.92
C PRO A 254 14.09 14.74 0.09
N GLY A 255 13.09 15.49 -0.38
CA GLY A 255 13.27 16.61 -1.30
C GLY A 255 13.97 17.84 -0.72
N ASN A 256 14.21 17.89 0.59
CA ASN A 256 14.98 18.93 1.29
C ASN A 256 16.41 18.50 1.66
N ALA A 257 16.80 17.25 1.38
CA ALA A 257 18.16 16.79 1.67
C ALA A 257 19.18 17.67 0.90
N PRO A 258 20.31 18.07 1.51
CA PRO A 258 21.31 18.88 0.82
C PRO A 258 21.81 18.17 -0.43
N ALA A 259 21.57 18.77 -1.60
CA ALA A 259 22.03 18.24 -2.88
C ALA A 259 23.58 18.12 -2.87
N PRO A 260 24.15 17.08 -3.50
CA PRO A 260 25.60 16.92 -3.61
C PRO A 260 26.26 18.15 -4.27
N GLU A 261 27.18 18.82 -3.58
CA GLU A 261 27.90 19.97 -4.13
C GLU A 261 28.81 19.59 -5.31
N ASN A 262 29.24 18.33 -5.39
CA ASN A 262 30.06 17.78 -6.47
C ASN A 262 29.57 16.37 -6.84
N PHE A 263 28.90 16.23 -7.98
CA PHE A 263 28.36 14.96 -8.49
C PHE A 263 29.41 14.00 -9.08
N ILE A 264 30.70 14.34 -9.01
CA ILE A 264 31.80 13.54 -9.60
C ILE A 264 32.02 12.23 -8.82
N GLU A 265 31.58 12.14 -7.56
CA GLU A 265 31.72 10.96 -6.70
C GLU A 265 30.39 10.63 -6.02
N LEU A 266 29.70 9.58 -6.47
CA LEU A 266 28.49 9.05 -5.80
C LEU A 266 28.79 8.61 -4.36
N GLU A 267 30.05 8.22 -4.08
CA GLU A 267 30.50 7.76 -2.78
C GLU A 267 30.50 8.85 -1.70
N SER A 268 30.78 10.12 -2.07
CA SER A 268 30.81 11.28 -1.16
C SER A 268 29.53 12.15 -1.26
N ALA A 269 28.71 11.90 -2.27
CA ALA A 269 27.41 12.54 -2.51
C ALA A 269 26.35 12.31 -1.42
N THR A 270 26.47 11.28 -0.57
CA THR A 270 25.45 11.01 0.46
C THR A 270 25.32 12.17 1.48
N PRO A 271 24.11 12.71 1.73
CA PRO A 271 23.89 13.82 2.66
C PRO A 271 24.00 13.38 4.14
N PRO A 272 24.12 14.32 5.09
CA PRO A 272 24.16 14.01 6.52
C PRO A 272 22.91 13.26 7.01
N VAL A 273 23.09 12.33 7.94
CA VAL A 273 22.00 11.44 8.45
C VAL A 273 20.85 12.22 9.10
N ALA A 274 21.12 13.43 9.60
CA ALA A 274 20.09 14.31 10.14
C ALA A 274 19.02 14.73 9.10
N SER A 275 19.39 14.77 7.81
CA SER A 275 18.51 15.14 6.69
C SER A 275 17.91 13.95 5.92
N TRP A 276 18.13 12.72 6.40
CA TRP A 276 17.47 11.53 5.88
C TRP A 276 16.05 11.46 6.45
N GLY A 277 15.06 11.06 5.63
CA GLY A 277 13.66 11.02 6.04
C GLY A 277 13.32 9.76 6.82
N ALA A 278 12.11 9.71 7.38
CA ALA A 278 11.64 8.55 8.13
C ALA A 278 10.90 7.54 7.23
N GLY A 279 11.44 6.33 7.12
CA GLY A 279 10.69 5.13 6.74
C GLY A 279 10.02 4.54 7.98
N SER A 280 8.80 4.02 7.84
CA SER A 280 8.05 3.44 8.98
C SER A 280 7.38 2.13 8.64
N PHE A 281 7.36 1.22 9.62
CA PHE A 281 6.53 0.01 9.62
C PHE A 281 5.20 0.20 10.37
N GLY A 282 4.97 1.36 10.98
CA GLY A 282 3.75 1.71 11.70
C GLY A 282 2.59 2.12 10.79
N THR A 283 1.49 2.53 11.41
CA THR A 283 0.27 3.04 10.73
C THR A 283 -0.06 4.48 11.09
N GLY A 284 0.81 5.16 11.86
CA GLY A 284 0.64 6.54 12.30
C GLY A 284 1.77 7.45 11.80
N GLY A 285 1.51 8.74 11.66
CA GLY A 285 2.46 9.71 11.07
C GLY A 285 2.59 9.61 9.54
N CYS A 286 1.76 8.79 8.88
CA CYS A 286 1.75 8.60 7.43
C CYS A 286 0.97 9.73 6.73
N GLY A 287 1.52 10.95 6.79
CA GLY A 287 0.97 12.10 6.05
C GLY A 287 1.03 11.85 4.54
N GLY A 288 -0.03 12.16 3.80
CA GLY A 288 -0.10 11.93 2.35
C GLY A 288 -1.52 11.97 1.82
N VAL A 289 -1.68 11.62 0.55
CA VAL A 289 -2.99 11.39 -0.07
C VAL A 289 -3.43 9.97 0.27
N THR A 290 -4.65 9.83 0.78
CA THR A 290 -5.17 8.58 1.35
C THR A 290 -6.64 8.38 0.95
N PHE A 291 -7.09 7.13 0.88
CA PHE A 291 -8.49 6.77 0.73
C PHE A 291 -8.74 5.31 1.15
N ALA A 292 -9.98 4.99 1.52
CA ALA A 292 -10.40 3.68 1.95
C ALA A 292 -11.43 3.06 0.99
N TRP A 293 -11.77 1.78 1.23
CA TRP A 293 -12.78 1.05 0.46
C TRP A 293 -14.14 1.77 0.43
N ASN A 294 -14.52 2.48 1.49
CA ASN A 294 -15.80 3.20 1.58
C ASN A 294 -15.81 4.55 0.84
N ASP A 295 -14.65 5.06 0.41
CA ASP A 295 -14.56 6.29 -0.38
C ASP A 295 -14.81 6.05 -1.87
N ILE A 296 -14.58 4.82 -2.34
CA ILE A 296 -14.93 4.37 -3.71
C ILE A 296 -16.45 4.19 -3.77
N ASN A 297 -17.13 4.73 -4.76
CA ASN A 297 -18.60 4.71 -4.82
C ASN A 297 -19.14 4.86 -6.25
N THR A 298 -20.43 4.58 -6.43
CA THR A 298 -21.21 4.93 -7.63
C THR A 298 -22.27 5.98 -7.33
N ASN A 299 -22.79 6.62 -8.38
CA ASN A 299 -23.96 7.51 -8.36
C ASN A 299 -25.31 6.81 -8.07
N ASN A 300 -25.31 5.50 -7.79
CA ASN A 300 -26.51 4.70 -7.59
C ASN A 300 -26.93 4.67 -6.10
N VAL A 301 -28.11 4.14 -5.81
CA VAL A 301 -28.58 3.86 -4.45
C VAL A 301 -28.90 2.37 -4.34
N PRO A 302 -28.19 1.59 -3.48
CA PRO A 302 -27.00 1.98 -2.72
C PRO A 302 -25.81 2.35 -3.61
N THR A 303 -24.89 3.16 -3.08
CA THR A 303 -23.65 3.62 -3.75
C THR A 303 -22.58 2.52 -3.92
N SER A 304 -22.98 1.28 -3.70
CA SER A 304 -22.21 0.04 -3.81
C SER A 304 -22.82 -0.91 -4.85
N LEU A 305 -23.51 -0.40 -5.88
CA LEU A 305 -24.01 -1.20 -7.00
C LEU A 305 -23.82 -0.48 -8.34
N ILE A 306 -23.81 -1.25 -9.43
CA ILE A 306 -24.01 -0.73 -10.78
C ILE A 306 -25.49 -0.85 -11.17
N HIS A 307 -25.97 0.08 -11.98
CA HIS A 307 -27.31 0.08 -12.54
C HIS A 307 -27.26 -0.50 -13.95
N LEU A 308 -28.16 -1.44 -14.26
CA LEU A 308 -28.12 -2.17 -15.53
C LEU A 308 -28.57 -1.31 -16.73
N THR A 309 -29.62 -0.51 -16.55
CA THR A 309 -30.23 0.32 -17.61
C THR A 309 -29.86 1.81 -17.60
N ASN A 310 -29.19 2.31 -16.55
CA ASN A 310 -28.86 3.74 -16.39
C ASN A 310 -27.33 3.97 -16.38
N PRO A 311 -26.84 5.20 -16.67
CA PRO A 311 -25.42 5.50 -16.70
C PRO A 311 -24.76 5.41 -15.31
N ASN A 312 -23.74 4.57 -15.21
CA ASN A 312 -22.92 4.38 -14.02
C ASN A 312 -21.77 5.40 -13.99
N THR A 313 -21.70 6.19 -12.92
CA THR A 313 -20.61 7.13 -12.67
C THR A 313 -19.90 6.69 -11.41
N PHE A 314 -18.68 6.15 -11.57
CA PHE A 314 -17.83 5.75 -10.43
C PHE A 314 -16.98 6.93 -9.97
N ASN A 315 -16.81 7.01 -8.66
CA ASN A 315 -16.06 8.07 -8.01
C ASN A 315 -15.14 7.48 -6.92
N VAL A 316 -14.09 8.22 -6.57
CA VAL A 316 -13.28 7.96 -5.37
C VAL A 316 -13.01 9.28 -4.64
N THR A 317 -13.33 9.32 -3.34
CA THR A 317 -13.03 10.46 -2.48
C THR A 317 -11.63 10.33 -1.88
N LEU A 318 -10.84 11.39 -2.01
CA LEU A 318 -9.46 11.48 -1.51
C LEU A 318 -9.42 12.35 -0.26
N HIS A 319 -8.56 11.97 0.68
CA HIS A 319 -8.26 12.72 1.90
C HIS A 319 -6.76 13.05 1.92
N ASN A 320 -6.40 14.33 2.03
CA ASN A 320 -5.02 14.78 1.97
C ASN A 320 -4.50 15.26 3.34
N SER A 321 -3.51 14.55 3.86
CA SER A 321 -2.73 14.89 5.07
C SER A 321 -1.26 15.18 4.77
N SER A 322 -0.94 15.54 3.52
CA SER A 322 0.42 15.91 3.11
C SER A 322 0.89 17.18 3.81
N VAL A 323 2.16 17.19 4.21
CA VAL A 323 2.85 18.30 4.85
C VAL A 323 4.18 18.54 4.16
N ASP A 324 4.64 19.79 4.14
CA ASP A 324 5.98 20.12 3.68
C ASP A 324 7.07 19.71 4.70
N ASP A 325 8.31 20.03 4.35
CA ASP A 325 9.50 19.72 5.15
C ASP A 325 9.53 20.45 6.52
N SER A 326 8.68 21.49 6.71
CA SER A 326 8.49 22.19 7.98
C SER A 326 7.31 21.64 8.80
N GLY A 327 6.52 20.71 8.25
CA GLY A 327 5.29 20.21 8.83
C GLY A 327 4.05 21.04 8.53
N ALA A 328 4.12 22.04 7.65
CA ALA A 328 2.97 22.83 7.25
C ALA A 328 2.11 22.06 6.22
N PRO A 329 0.77 21.97 6.38
CA PRO A 329 -0.08 21.27 5.41
C PRO A 329 -0.03 21.86 3.99
N ILE A 330 0.11 20.98 2.99
CA ILE A 330 0.21 21.36 1.57
C ILE A 330 -0.87 20.68 0.72
N PRO A 331 -1.38 21.34 -0.35
CA PRO A 331 -2.25 20.69 -1.32
C PRO A 331 -1.44 19.69 -2.16
N ALA A 332 -2.05 18.55 -2.48
CA ALA A 332 -1.49 17.58 -3.41
C ALA A 332 -2.21 17.74 -4.76
N LYS A 333 -1.48 18.06 -5.84
CA LYS A 333 -2.06 18.51 -7.10
C LYS A 333 -2.12 17.42 -8.16
N ASN A 334 -2.79 17.69 -9.27
CA ASN A 334 -2.79 16.91 -10.52
C ASN A 334 -3.18 15.43 -10.39
N ILE A 335 -3.86 15.02 -9.32
CA ILE A 335 -4.13 13.61 -9.00
C ILE A 335 -5.18 13.04 -9.94
N ARG A 336 -4.97 11.81 -10.39
CA ARG A 336 -5.93 11.02 -11.19
C ARG A 336 -6.19 9.67 -10.53
N ALA A 337 -7.30 9.05 -10.92
CA ALA A 337 -7.64 7.68 -10.58
C ALA A 337 -7.87 6.87 -11.86
N THR A 338 -7.29 5.67 -11.92
CA THR A 338 -7.75 4.61 -12.83
C THR A 338 -8.72 3.74 -12.06
N LEU A 339 -9.93 3.58 -12.60
CA LEU A 339 -10.97 2.74 -11.99
C LEU A 339 -11.09 1.43 -12.79
N LYS A 340 -10.92 0.30 -12.10
CA LYS A 340 -11.02 -1.06 -12.64
C LYS A 340 -12.20 -1.79 -12.01
N ILE A 341 -12.83 -2.69 -12.75
CA ILE A 341 -13.97 -3.51 -12.33
C ILE A 341 -13.70 -4.99 -12.63
N ALA A 342 -14.19 -5.86 -11.75
CA ALA A 342 -14.18 -7.31 -11.88
C ALA A 342 -15.40 -7.92 -11.16
N ASN A 343 -15.71 -9.19 -11.45
CA ASN A 343 -16.78 -9.91 -10.76
C ASN A 343 -16.46 -10.13 -9.27
N PHE A 344 -17.50 -10.21 -8.44
CA PHE A 344 -17.38 -10.52 -7.01
C PHE A 344 -16.69 -11.86 -6.76
N GLY A 345 -15.85 -11.96 -5.72
CA GLY A 345 -15.27 -13.22 -5.26
C GLY A 345 -13.75 -13.19 -5.22
N LEU A 346 -13.13 -14.11 -5.94
CA LEU A 346 -11.69 -14.21 -6.18
C LEU A 346 -11.36 -13.97 -7.68
N PRO A 347 -11.66 -12.78 -8.24
CA PRO A 347 -11.35 -12.45 -9.64
C PRO A 347 -9.84 -12.41 -9.86
N ALA A 348 -9.33 -13.28 -10.74
CA ALA A 348 -7.90 -13.35 -11.02
C ALA A 348 -7.34 -12.04 -11.62
N PHE A 349 -6.02 -11.91 -11.64
CA PHE A 349 -5.32 -10.72 -12.13
C PHE A 349 -5.90 -10.18 -13.44
N GLY A 350 -6.05 -11.04 -14.46
CA GLY A 350 -6.56 -10.67 -15.76
C GLY A 350 -8.09 -10.52 -15.86
N SER A 351 -8.85 -10.78 -14.79
CA SER A 351 -10.30 -10.48 -14.71
C SER A 351 -10.55 -8.99 -14.42
N TRP A 352 -9.57 -8.26 -13.85
CA TRP A 352 -9.69 -6.82 -13.61
C TRP A 352 -9.56 -6.03 -14.91
N THR A 353 -10.63 -5.30 -15.27
CA THR A 353 -10.70 -4.51 -16.51
C THR A 353 -10.94 -3.03 -16.21
N PRO A 354 -10.34 -2.07 -16.94
CA PRO A 354 -10.67 -0.67 -16.78
C PRO A 354 -12.16 -0.41 -17.06
N VAL A 355 -12.83 0.35 -16.20
CA VAL A 355 -14.20 0.82 -16.45
C VAL A 355 -14.22 1.62 -17.76
N PRO A 356 -15.02 1.25 -18.77
CA PRO A 356 -15.01 1.93 -20.07
C PRO A 356 -15.90 3.19 -20.07
N ALA A 357 -15.60 4.10 -19.13
CA ALA A 357 -16.15 5.45 -19.08
C ALA A 357 -15.22 6.42 -19.83
N ALA A 358 -15.77 7.52 -20.34
CA ALA A 358 -15.04 8.45 -21.22
C ALA A 358 -13.83 9.14 -20.55
N ASN A 359 -13.86 9.31 -19.23
CA ASN A 359 -12.77 9.90 -18.46
C ASN A 359 -12.16 8.85 -17.51
N ASN A 360 -11.68 7.72 -18.03
CA ASN A 360 -10.88 6.76 -17.25
C ASN A 360 -9.52 6.53 -17.93
N PRO A 361 -8.39 6.97 -17.34
CA PRO A 361 -8.24 7.60 -16.03
C PRO A 361 -8.97 8.95 -15.89
N THR A 362 -9.33 9.32 -14.66
CA THR A 362 -10.07 10.57 -14.37
C THR A 362 -9.31 11.82 -14.80
N PRO A 363 -9.98 12.96 -15.01
CA PRO A 363 -9.31 14.24 -15.15
C PRO A 363 -8.47 14.53 -13.89
N SER A 364 -7.35 15.24 -14.06
CA SER A 364 -6.50 15.64 -12.92
C SER A 364 -7.19 16.66 -12.03
N LEU A 365 -7.12 16.45 -10.71
CA LEU A 365 -7.71 17.32 -9.69
C LEU A 365 -6.73 17.57 -8.54
N ASP A 366 -6.82 18.74 -7.93
CA ASP A 366 -6.05 19.10 -6.74
C ASP A 366 -6.85 18.79 -5.47
N VAL A 367 -6.20 18.13 -4.50
CA VAL A 367 -6.77 17.88 -3.17
C VAL A 367 -6.23 18.94 -2.20
N PRO A 368 -7.09 19.79 -1.60
CA PRO A 368 -6.64 20.86 -0.72
C PRO A 368 -5.81 20.37 0.48
N ALA A 369 -4.98 21.25 1.04
CA ALA A 369 -4.24 20.99 2.27
C ALA A 369 -5.21 20.67 3.43
N SER A 370 -4.99 19.55 4.13
CA SER A 370 -5.89 19.04 5.18
C SER A 370 -7.35 18.86 4.72
N GLY A 371 -7.58 18.69 3.41
CA GLY A 371 -8.90 18.68 2.78
C GLY A 371 -9.24 17.38 2.07
N THR A 372 -10.37 17.40 1.38
CA THR A 372 -10.87 16.29 0.56
C THR A 372 -11.24 16.76 -0.85
N ALA A 373 -11.24 15.83 -1.81
CA ALA A 373 -11.74 16.04 -3.16
C ALA A 373 -12.21 14.71 -3.75
N THR A 374 -13.15 14.74 -4.70
CA THR A 374 -13.71 13.51 -5.30
C THR A 374 -13.37 13.46 -6.78
N LEU A 375 -12.62 12.42 -7.18
CA LEU A 375 -12.36 12.09 -8.58
C LEU A 375 -13.53 11.28 -9.14
N SER A 376 -13.84 11.47 -10.43
CA SER A 376 -14.95 10.79 -11.10
C SER A 376 -14.57 10.38 -12.52
N ALA A 377 -14.92 9.16 -12.92
CA ALA A 377 -14.66 8.66 -14.27
C ALA A 377 -15.67 9.12 -15.33
N GLY A 378 -16.72 9.85 -14.90
CA GLY A 378 -17.85 10.17 -15.74
C GLY A 378 -18.78 8.97 -16.01
N PRO A 379 -19.82 9.16 -16.84
CA PRO A 379 -20.84 8.14 -17.07
C PRO A 379 -20.38 7.02 -18.02
N TRP A 380 -20.69 5.78 -17.64
CA TRP A 380 -20.66 4.58 -18.46
C TRP A 380 -22.04 3.91 -18.49
N THR A 381 -22.65 3.85 -19.67
CA THR A 381 -23.83 3.01 -19.91
C THR A 381 -23.37 1.64 -20.39
N LEU A 382 -23.92 0.58 -19.80
CA LEU A 382 -23.64 -0.79 -20.23
C LEU A 382 -24.04 -1.01 -21.70
N THR A 383 -23.19 -1.71 -22.47
CA THR A 383 -23.61 -2.26 -23.76
C THR A 383 -24.64 -3.40 -23.56
N PRO A 384 -25.51 -3.72 -24.53
CA PRO A 384 -26.50 -4.80 -24.38
C PRO A 384 -25.90 -6.17 -23.97
N ALA A 385 -24.67 -6.47 -24.42
CA ALA A 385 -23.93 -7.67 -24.00
C ALA A 385 -23.49 -7.60 -22.53
N GLN A 386 -23.03 -6.43 -22.05
CA GLN A 386 -22.72 -6.20 -20.64
C GLN A 386 -23.97 -6.20 -19.76
N VAL A 387 -25.11 -5.66 -20.25
CA VAL A 387 -26.41 -5.79 -19.57
C VAL A 387 -26.75 -7.26 -19.40
N THR A 388 -26.64 -8.07 -20.46
CA THR A 388 -26.92 -9.51 -20.39
C THR A 388 -25.98 -10.23 -19.43
N ALA A 389 -24.68 -9.91 -19.42
CA ALA A 389 -23.73 -10.46 -18.47
C ALA A 389 -24.09 -10.10 -17.02
N TYR A 390 -24.15 -8.81 -16.69
CA TYR A 390 -24.43 -8.32 -15.33
C TYR A 390 -25.89 -8.49 -14.86
N SER A 391 -26.78 -9.00 -15.73
CA SER A 391 -28.13 -9.48 -15.33
C SER A 391 -28.14 -10.96 -14.92
N ASP A 392 -27.04 -11.69 -15.12
CA ASP A 392 -26.88 -13.04 -14.60
C ASP A 392 -26.59 -12.95 -13.08
N PRO A 393 -27.32 -13.66 -12.20
CA PRO A 393 -27.03 -13.72 -10.76
C PRO A 393 -25.60 -14.17 -10.42
N SER A 394 -24.87 -14.78 -11.35
CA SER A 394 -23.45 -15.08 -11.21
C SER A 394 -22.51 -13.87 -11.31
N THR A 395 -22.96 -12.71 -11.83
CA THR A 395 -22.14 -11.50 -11.97
C THR A 395 -22.83 -10.19 -11.55
N GLU A 396 -24.04 -10.23 -11.00
CA GLU A 396 -24.75 -9.06 -10.43
C GLU A 396 -23.86 -8.26 -9.45
N HIS A 397 -23.02 -8.97 -8.69
CA HIS A 397 -22.09 -8.38 -7.73
C HIS A 397 -20.70 -8.18 -8.35
N GLN A 398 -20.09 -7.05 -8.05
CA GLN A 398 -18.82 -6.60 -8.63
C GLN A 398 -17.83 -6.18 -7.53
N CYS A 399 -16.56 -6.04 -7.89
CA CYS A 399 -15.56 -5.35 -7.10
C CYS A 399 -14.99 -4.19 -7.93
N VAL A 400 -14.80 -3.03 -7.31
CA VAL A 400 -14.23 -1.83 -7.94
C VAL A 400 -12.89 -1.52 -7.29
N LEU A 401 -11.82 -1.54 -8.07
CA LEU A 401 -10.46 -1.16 -7.68
C LEU A 401 -10.20 0.26 -8.18
N ALA A 402 -9.69 1.12 -7.31
CA ALA A 402 -9.19 2.44 -7.68
C ALA A 402 -7.67 2.49 -7.45
N GLU A 403 -6.95 3.03 -8.43
CA GLU A 403 -5.50 3.20 -8.42
C GLU A 403 -5.17 4.66 -8.72
N LEU A 404 -4.34 5.29 -7.89
CA LEU A 404 -3.96 6.70 -8.00
C LEU A 404 -2.59 6.89 -8.65
N ASP A 405 -2.43 8.08 -9.21
CA ASP A 405 -1.24 8.57 -9.91
C ASP A 405 -1.29 10.12 -9.94
N SER A 406 -0.15 10.82 -10.05
CA SER A 406 -0.11 12.28 -10.27
C SER A 406 1.03 12.73 -11.20
N GLY A 407 0.84 13.93 -11.77
CA GLY A 407 1.89 14.68 -12.47
C GLY A 407 2.60 15.73 -11.62
N ASP A 408 2.15 16.01 -10.39
CA ASP A 408 2.77 17.02 -9.50
C ASP A 408 3.98 16.43 -8.76
N PRO A 409 5.17 17.04 -8.87
CA PRO A 409 6.36 16.57 -8.15
C PRO A 409 6.13 16.51 -6.65
N ARG A 410 6.67 15.45 -6.03
CA ARG A 410 6.65 15.19 -4.59
C ARG A 410 5.29 14.76 -4.02
N THR A 411 4.32 14.38 -4.87
CA THR A 411 3.09 13.74 -4.41
C THR A 411 3.43 12.43 -3.67
N LEU A 412 2.95 12.28 -2.43
CA LEU A 412 3.00 11.02 -1.68
C LEU A 412 1.59 10.50 -1.46
N PHE A 413 1.33 9.30 -1.96
CA PHE A 413 0.18 8.49 -1.57
C PHE A 413 0.55 7.60 -0.39
N THR A 414 -0.19 7.68 0.71
CA THR A 414 -0.09 6.70 1.82
C THR A 414 -0.66 5.34 1.40
N ASN A 415 -1.60 5.35 0.44
CA ASN A 415 -1.98 4.17 -0.30
C ASN A 415 -2.29 4.53 -1.77
N ARG A 416 -1.51 3.99 -2.72
CA ARG A 416 -1.76 4.15 -4.17
C ARG A 416 -3.16 3.66 -4.55
N SER A 417 -3.57 2.54 -3.97
CA SER A 417 -4.81 1.87 -4.35
C SER A 417 -5.60 1.33 -3.15
N ALA A 418 -6.89 1.12 -3.39
CA ALA A 418 -7.81 0.36 -2.56
C ALA A 418 -8.94 -0.17 -3.46
N TRP A 419 -9.69 -1.14 -2.97
CA TRP A 419 -10.84 -1.70 -3.67
C TRP A 419 -12.07 -1.72 -2.76
N ARG A 420 -13.26 -1.68 -3.36
CA ARG A 420 -14.57 -1.81 -2.71
C ARG A 420 -15.27 -3.05 -3.23
N ASN A 421 -15.89 -3.79 -2.31
CA ASN A 421 -16.87 -4.80 -2.67
C ASN A 421 -18.25 -4.15 -2.92
N MET A 422 -18.90 -4.48 -4.02
CA MET A 422 -20.18 -3.91 -4.45
C MET A 422 -21.35 -4.83 -4.08
N ASP A 423 -21.40 -5.23 -2.79
CA ASP A 423 -22.50 -5.99 -2.21
C ASP A 423 -22.61 -5.72 -0.70
N PHE A 424 -23.81 -5.31 -0.26
CA PHE A 424 -24.22 -5.17 1.13
C PHE A 424 -25.75 -5.36 1.20
N GLY A 425 -26.25 -6.20 2.11
CA GLY A 425 -27.68 -6.49 2.22
C GLY A 425 -28.13 -6.90 3.62
N ILE A 426 -29.44 -6.83 3.87
CA ILE A 426 -30.10 -7.28 5.10
C ILE A 426 -31.18 -8.29 4.68
N ALA A 427 -31.03 -9.55 5.08
CA ALA A 427 -31.98 -10.62 4.73
C ALA A 427 -31.91 -11.77 5.75
N SER A 428 -32.99 -12.58 5.83
CA SER A 428 -32.93 -13.91 6.48
C SER A 428 -32.39 -14.98 5.55
N THR A 429 -32.76 -14.95 4.27
CA THR A 429 -32.13 -15.77 3.22
C THR A 429 -31.22 -14.87 2.40
N PHE A 430 -29.93 -15.15 2.44
CA PHE A 430 -28.91 -14.43 1.69
C PHE A 430 -28.26 -15.40 0.70
N GLU A 431 -28.67 -15.33 -0.57
CA GLU A 431 -28.04 -16.05 -1.68
C GLU A 431 -27.19 -15.09 -2.52
N ARG A 432 -25.98 -15.54 -2.84
CA ARG A 432 -24.96 -14.83 -3.64
C ARG A 432 -24.19 -15.82 -4.49
N VAL A 433 -23.54 -15.31 -5.53
CA VAL A 433 -22.57 -16.07 -6.32
C VAL A 433 -21.23 -15.33 -6.30
N ALA A 434 -20.14 -16.09 -6.26
CA ALA A 434 -18.78 -15.59 -6.31
C ALA A 434 -17.98 -16.30 -7.39
N GLU A 435 -17.24 -15.53 -8.18
CA GLU A 435 -16.27 -16.02 -9.16
C GLU A 435 -14.99 -16.49 -8.47
N ILE A 436 -14.39 -17.57 -8.96
CA ILE A 436 -13.00 -17.94 -8.69
C ILE A 436 -12.30 -18.00 -10.05
N GLY A 437 -11.59 -16.93 -10.42
CA GLY A 437 -10.91 -16.82 -11.69
C GLY A 437 -9.53 -17.49 -11.68
N THR A 438 -9.01 -17.81 -12.86
CA THR A 438 -7.60 -18.18 -13.05
C THR A 438 -6.83 -17.31 -14.05
N LYS A 439 -7.54 -16.44 -14.77
CA LYS A 439 -7.03 -15.63 -15.87
C LYS A 439 -5.80 -14.79 -15.49
N GLY A 440 -4.68 -15.08 -16.14
CA GLY A 440 -3.39 -14.41 -15.92
C GLY A 440 -2.43 -15.14 -14.97
N TYR A 441 -2.89 -16.16 -14.23
CA TYR A 441 -1.97 -16.98 -13.44
C TYR A 441 -1.16 -17.94 -14.31
N LYS A 442 0.14 -18.05 -14.03
CA LYS A 442 0.98 -19.07 -14.65
C LYS A 442 0.61 -20.47 -14.12
N LEU A 443 0.12 -21.33 -14.99
CA LEU A 443 -0.20 -22.73 -14.68
C LEU A 443 1.03 -23.50 -14.13
N PRO A 444 0.91 -24.31 -13.07
CA PRO A 444 2.00 -25.15 -12.60
C PRO A 444 2.47 -26.14 -13.66
N ARG A 445 3.78 -26.44 -13.66
CA ARG A 445 4.36 -27.43 -14.57
C ARG A 445 3.69 -28.79 -14.37
N GLU A 446 3.35 -29.47 -15.47
CA GLU A 446 2.68 -30.78 -15.53
C GLU A 446 1.18 -30.78 -15.13
N TYR A 447 0.62 -29.66 -14.67
CA TYR A 447 -0.81 -29.53 -14.37
C TYR A 447 -1.59 -29.16 -15.65
N LYS A 448 -2.91 -29.42 -15.65
CA LYS A 448 -3.84 -29.06 -16.75
C LYS A 448 -4.89 -28.02 -16.34
N ALA A 449 -4.94 -27.71 -15.05
CA ALA A 449 -5.89 -26.85 -14.38
C ALA A 449 -5.20 -26.30 -13.12
N HIS A 450 -5.57 -25.10 -12.67
CA HIS A 450 -5.17 -24.59 -11.37
C HIS A 450 -6.02 -25.27 -10.31
N ARG A 451 -5.38 -26.03 -9.41
CA ARG A 451 -6.05 -26.51 -8.21
C ARG A 451 -6.14 -25.37 -7.21
N ILE A 452 -7.33 -25.11 -6.70
CA ILE A 452 -7.61 -24.10 -5.69
C ILE A 452 -8.39 -24.75 -4.56
N ASP A 453 -7.81 -24.76 -3.35
CA ASP A 453 -8.53 -24.97 -2.11
C ASP A 453 -9.20 -23.66 -1.68
N VAL A 454 -10.42 -23.73 -1.15
CA VAL A 454 -11.16 -22.62 -0.57
C VAL A 454 -11.53 -22.97 0.87
N VAL A 455 -11.01 -22.19 1.82
CA VAL A 455 -11.29 -22.32 3.24
C VAL A 455 -12.36 -21.31 3.60
N ALA A 456 -13.56 -21.77 3.97
CA ALA A 456 -14.64 -20.93 4.45
C ALA A 456 -14.65 -20.90 5.97
N GLU A 457 -14.51 -19.71 6.56
CA GLU A 457 -14.52 -19.47 8.01
C GLU A 457 -15.79 -18.72 8.43
N THR A 458 -16.35 -19.06 9.59
CA THR A 458 -17.56 -18.42 10.13
C THR A 458 -17.34 -17.90 11.55
N ASP A 459 -17.65 -16.62 11.77
CA ASP A 459 -17.85 -16.08 13.11
C ASP A 459 -19.29 -15.60 13.30
N PHE A 460 -19.80 -15.81 14.50
CA PHE A 460 -21.20 -15.58 14.85
C PHE A 460 -21.28 -14.74 16.11
N ARG A 461 -22.12 -13.70 16.09
CA ARG A 461 -22.26 -12.76 17.20
C ARG A 461 -23.71 -12.43 17.44
N LEU A 462 -24.05 -12.25 18.72
CA LEU A 462 -25.22 -11.49 19.10
C LEU A 462 -24.80 -10.03 19.23
N ILE A 463 -25.54 -9.12 18.58
CA ILE A 463 -25.42 -7.69 18.82
C ILE A 463 -26.58 -7.30 19.74
N GLU A 464 -26.24 -7.14 21.02
CA GLU A 464 -27.08 -6.44 21.98
C GLU A 464 -27.08 -4.94 21.61
N ARG A 465 -28.23 -4.46 21.15
CA ARG A 465 -28.43 -3.06 20.75
C ARG A 465 -28.74 -2.20 21.98
N GLY A 466 -28.27 -0.95 21.95
CA GLY A 466 -28.60 0.04 22.99
C GLY A 466 -30.07 0.50 22.93
N ASP A 467 -30.51 1.16 24.01
CA ASP A 467 -31.91 1.46 24.39
C ASP A 467 -32.86 2.02 23.31
N ASN A 468 -32.33 2.56 22.21
CA ASN A 468 -33.10 3.25 21.16
C ASN A 468 -33.49 2.37 19.96
N GLU A 469 -33.10 1.09 19.89
CA GLU A 469 -33.31 0.26 18.71
C GLU A 469 -34.18 -1.01 18.92
N LYS A 470 -34.91 -1.40 17.87
CA LYS A 470 -35.93 -2.48 17.88
C LYS A 470 -35.32 -3.89 17.97
N GLY A 471 -34.91 -4.32 19.16
CA GLY A 471 -34.57 -5.71 19.49
C GLY A 471 -33.12 -6.14 19.13
N PRO A 472 -32.67 -7.33 19.60
CA PRO A 472 -31.33 -7.84 19.33
C PRO A 472 -31.14 -8.31 17.88
N GLN A 473 -29.89 -8.40 17.43
CA GLN A 473 -29.56 -8.91 16.09
C GLN A 473 -28.60 -10.09 16.14
N SER A 474 -28.80 -11.07 15.27
CA SER A 474 -27.77 -12.07 14.94
C SER A 474 -26.92 -11.54 13.80
N GLU A 475 -25.60 -11.52 13.99
CA GLU A 475 -24.61 -11.23 12.95
C GLU A 475 -23.80 -12.48 12.63
N LEU A 476 -23.73 -12.80 11.33
CA LEU A 476 -22.85 -13.80 10.74
C LEU A 476 -21.78 -13.08 9.93
N THR A 477 -20.51 -13.29 10.27
CA THR A 477 -19.38 -13.00 9.38
C THR A 477 -18.97 -14.31 8.70
N TRP A 478 -19.11 -14.38 7.38
CA TRP A 478 -18.75 -15.56 6.59
C TRP A 478 -17.64 -15.20 5.61
N ALA A 479 -16.41 -15.62 5.89
CA ALA A 479 -15.24 -15.35 5.07
C ALA A 479 -14.84 -16.58 4.24
N PHE A 480 -14.21 -16.34 3.10
CA PHE A 480 -13.70 -17.36 2.19
C PHE A 480 -12.27 -16.99 1.79
N HIS A 481 -11.32 -17.90 2.00
CA HIS A 481 -9.89 -17.71 1.72
C HIS A 481 -9.46 -18.72 0.65
N GLY A 482 -8.98 -18.23 -0.50
CA GLY A 482 -8.53 -19.08 -1.61
C GLY A 482 -7.04 -19.39 -1.55
N TYR A 483 -6.65 -20.61 -1.91
CA TYR A 483 -5.27 -21.08 -1.93
C TYR A 483 -4.99 -21.90 -3.19
N ARG A 484 -4.17 -21.37 -4.11
CA ARG A 484 -3.78 -22.00 -5.37
C ARG A 484 -2.56 -22.89 -5.18
N HIS A 485 -2.64 -24.13 -5.66
CA HIS A 485 -1.54 -25.09 -5.55
C HIS A 485 -0.50 -24.84 -6.64
N LEU A 486 0.79 -24.90 -6.28
CA LEU A 486 1.87 -24.59 -7.21
C LEU A 486 2.63 -25.81 -7.75
N GLY A 487 2.23 -27.04 -7.43
CA GLY A 487 2.95 -28.27 -7.83
C GLY A 487 4.35 -28.42 -7.22
N ARG A 488 4.73 -27.51 -6.32
CA ARG A 488 5.99 -27.52 -5.56
C ARG A 488 5.72 -28.11 -4.18
N TYR A 489 6.72 -28.77 -3.60
CA TYR A 489 6.54 -29.45 -2.31
C TYR A 489 7.72 -29.22 -1.37
N VAL A 490 7.44 -29.17 -0.07
CA VAL A 490 8.42 -29.23 1.01
C VAL A 490 8.26 -30.53 1.80
N VAL A 491 9.32 -30.96 2.48
CA VAL A 491 9.30 -32.17 3.33
C VAL A 491 9.65 -31.79 4.76
N ILE A 492 8.69 -31.95 5.67
CA ILE A 492 8.83 -31.62 7.10
C ILE A 492 8.52 -32.90 7.88
N ASN A 493 9.41 -33.32 8.78
CA ASN A 493 9.26 -34.54 9.59
C ASN A 493 8.91 -35.81 8.75
N LYS A 494 9.50 -35.92 7.55
CA LYS A 494 9.25 -36.96 6.53
C LYS A 494 7.85 -36.95 5.88
N LYS A 495 6.95 -36.04 6.25
CA LYS A 495 5.70 -35.78 5.53
C LYS A 495 5.97 -34.78 4.39
N LYS A 496 5.30 -34.97 3.25
CA LYS A 496 5.38 -34.12 2.06
C LYS A 496 4.18 -33.17 2.05
N PHE A 497 4.41 -31.87 2.02
CA PHE A 497 3.39 -30.82 2.00
C PHE A 497 3.47 -30.06 0.66
N GLU A 498 2.33 -29.73 0.06
CA GLU A 498 2.31 -28.89 -1.14
C GLU A 498 2.46 -27.42 -0.78
N VAL A 499 3.20 -26.68 -1.59
CA VAL A 499 3.32 -25.22 -1.46
C VAL A 499 2.16 -24.59 -2.21
N VAL A 500 1.24 -24.00 -1.44
CA VAL A 500 0.14 -23.19 -1.94
C VAL A 500 0.48 -21.70 -1.89
N GLU A 501 -0.27 -20.92 -2.67
CA GLU A 501 -0.21 -19.48 -2.80
C GLU A 501 -1.60 -18.91 -2.49
N PRO A 502 -1.75 -17.91 -1.61
CA PRO A 502 -3.06 -17.32 -1.37
C PRO A 502 -3.57 -16.65 -2.66
N VAL A 503 -4.82 -16.93 -3.04
CA VAL A 503 -5.53 -16.31 -4.18
C VAL A 503 -6.80 -15.57 -3.75
N GLY A 504 -6.73 -15.00 -2.55
CA GLY A 504 -7.53 -13.85 -2.15
C GLY A 504 -8.45 -14.17 -0.99
N SER A 505 -9.31 -13.20 -0.68
CA SER A 505 -10.43 -13.45 0.22
C SER A 505 -11.63 -12.60 -0.15
N PHE A 506 -12.81 -13.20 -0.07
CA PHE A 506 -14.09 -12.49 -0.08
C PHE A 506 -14.89 -12.90 1.17
N GLY A 507 -16.04 -12.27 1.38
CA GLY A 507 -16.92 -12.66 2.46
C GLY A 507 -18.09 -11.71 2.63
N TYR A 508 -18.95 -12.09 3.58
CA TYR A 508 -20.24 -11.46 3.84
C TYR A 508 -20.36 -11.12 5.32
N ILE A 509 -20.99 -9.97 5.63
CA ILE A 509 -21.47 -9.65 6.97
C ILE A 509 -23.00 -9.57 6.87
N ILE A 510 -23.67 -10.59 7.38
CA ILE A 510 -25.10 -10.81 7.22
C ILE A 510 -25.76 -10.59 8.58
N ARG A 511 -26.80 -9.76 8.62
CA ARG A 511 -27.53 -9.42 9.86
C ARG A 511 -28.99 -9.79 9.76
N HIS A 512 -29.43 -10.60 10.72
CA HIS A 512 -30.84 -10.93 10.94
C HIS A 512 -31.36 -10.17 12.18
N ARG A 513 -32.54 -9.56 12.09
CA ARG A 513 -33.23 -8.87 13.20
C ARG A 513 -34.19 -9.86 13.86
N LEU A 514 -33.98 -10.14 15.14
CA LEU A 514 -34.80 -11.05 15.94
C LEU A 514 -36.08 -10.36 16.44
N GLU A 515 -37.14 -11.14 16.67
CA GLU A 515 -38.38 -10.63 17.29
C GLU A 515 -38.13 -10.12 18.72
N PRO A 516 -38.61 -8.93 19.11
CA PRO A 516 -38.45 -8.41 20.46
C PRO A 516 -39.06 -9.33 21.52
N GLY A 517 -38.21 -9.94 22.34
CA GLY A 517 -38.63 -10.89 23.38
C GLY A 517 -38.72 -12.35 22.93
N ALA A 518 -38.34 -12.68 21.69
CA ALA A 518 -38.09 -14.06 21.32
C ALA A 518 -36.89 -14.64 22.11
N PRO A 519 -36.85 -15.96 22.36
CA PRO A 519 -35.65 -16.61 22.86
C PRO A 519 -34.50 -16.37 21.89
N ILE A 520 -33.35 -15.90 22.38
CA ILE A 520 -32.15 -15.76 21.55
C ILE A 520 -31.59 -17.18 21.30
N PRO A 521 -31.61 -17.71 20.06
CA PRO A 521 -31.04 -19.02 19.79
C PRO A 521 -29.52 -18.91 19.60
N ASP A 522 -28.82 -20.02 19.71
CA ASP A 522 -27.39 -20.05 19.38
C ASP A 522 -27.21 -19.82 17.87
N PRO A 523 -26.59 -18.71 17.43
CA PRO A 523 -26.45 -18.43 16.00
C PRO A 523 -25.62 -19.48 15.26
N VAL A 524 -24.71 -20.20 15.94
CA VAL A 524 -23.90 -21.27 15.34
C VAL A 524 -24.76 -22.47 14.92
N SER A 525 -25.86 -22.74 15.63
CA SER A 525 -26.80 -23.82 15.31
C SER A 525 -28.02 -23.37 14.49
N THR A 526 -28.24 -22.06 14.37
CA THR A 526 -29.43 -21.49 13.70
C THR A 526 -29.19 -21.17 12.22
N TRP A 527 -28.01 -20.62 11.87
CA TRP A 527 -27.67 -20.29 10.48
C TRP A 527 -27.36 -21.55 9.66
N GLN A 528 -28.14 -21.79 8.61
CA GLN A 528 -27.94 -22.90 7.67
C GLN A 528 -27.11 -22.40 6.49
N LEU A 529 -25.88 -22.92 6.37
CA LEU A 529 -24.90 -22.44 5.39
C LEU A 529 -24.64 -23.49 4.31
N HIS A 530 -24.84 -23.10 3.05
CA HIS A 530 -24.72 -23.96 1.88
C HIS A 530 -23.80 -23.32 0.83
N VAL A 531 -22.93 -24.14 0.24
CA VAL A 531 -22.10 -23.73 -0.91
C VAL A 531 -22.36 -24.74 -2.04
N LYS A 532 -22.67 -24.23 -3.23
CA LYS A 532 -22.96 -24.99 -4.46
C LYS A 532 -21.89 -24.62 -5.50
N GLY A 533 -21.63 -25.51 -6.46
CA GLY A 533 -20.67 -25.28 -7.55
C GLY A 533 -19.22 -25.67 -7.26
N ILE A 534 -18.87 -25.96 -6.00
CA ILE A 534 -17.55 -26.49 -5.60
C ILE A 534 -17.73 -27.65 -4.61
N GLU A 535 -16.87 -28.67 -4.71
CA GLU A 535 -16.95 -29.86 -3.86
C GLU A 535 -16.23 -29.67 -2.52
N LEU A 536 -16.75 -30.27 -1.45
CA LEU A 536 -16.06 -30.34 -0.16
C LEU A 536 -14.80 -31.19 -0.28
N ASN A 537 -13.63 -30.65 0.11
CA ASN A 537 -12.35 -31.35 -0.01
C ASN A 537 -12.39 -32.67 0.79
N PRO A 538 -12.27 -33.84 0.13
CA PRO A 538 -12.46 -35.13 0.79
C PRO A 538 -11.37 -35.46 1.81
N LEU A 539 -10.18 -34.86 1.67
CA LEU A 539 -9.04 -35.10 2.57
C LEU A 539 -9.24 -34.49 3.97
N VAL A 540 -10.10 -33.48 4.09
CA VAL A 540 -10.31 -32.73 5.35
C VAL A 540 -11.49 -33.25 6.17
N ARG A 541 -12.16 -34.33 5.72
CA ARG A 541 -13.26 -34.99 6.46
C ARG A 541 -12.83 -35.48 7.86
N GLU A 542 -11.55 -35.80 8.05
CA GLU A 542 -11.01 -36.25 9.35
C GLU A 542 -10.72 -35.07 10.31
N GLN A 543 -10.72 -33.82 9.84
CA GLN A 543 -10.47 -32.61 10.63
C GLN A 543 -11.72 -31.77 10.91
N GLN A 544 -12.92 -32.24 10.59
CA GLN A 544 -14.21 -31.54 10.82
C GLN A 544 -14.60 -31.35 12.30
N GLN A 545 -13.67 -31.46 13.25
CA GLN A 545 -13.89 -31.14 14.67
C GLN A 545 -14.13 -29.64 14.93
N TYR A 546 -13.82 -28.77 13.96
CA TYR A 546 -14.05 -27.32 14.04
C TYR A 546 -15.29 -26.92 13.21
N PRO A 547 -16.49 -26.77 13.80
CA PRO A 547 -17.71 -26.46 13.04
C PRO A 547 -17.70 -25.09 12.36
N LYS A 548 -16.76 -24.20 12.75
CA LYS A 548 -16.55 -22.87 12.17
C LYS A 548 -15.73 -22.85 10.87
N VAL A 549 -15.16 -23.97 10.43
CA VAL A 549 -14.29 -24.01 9.24
C VAL A 549 -14.71 -25.13 8.28
N ARG A 550 -14.83 -24.82 6.99
CA ARG A 550 -15.13 -25.79 5.92
C ARG A 550 -14.13 -25.64 4.78
N TYR A 551 -13.75 -26.76 4.18
CA TYR A 551 -12.75 -26.82 3.11
C TYR A 551 -13.41 -27.34 1.84
N TYR A 552 -13.21 -26.63 0.74
CA TYR A 552 -13.70 -26.95 -0.59
C TYR A 552 -12.52 -26.98 -1.56
N GLN A 553 -12.59 -27.75 -2.66
CA GLN A 553 -11.53 -27.82 -3.66
C GLN A 553 -12.10 -27.76 -5.08
N ALA A 554 -11.44 -27.03 -5.97
CA ALA A 554 -11.71 -27.00 -7.41
C ALA A 554 -10.42 -27.23 -8.21
N ASP A 555 -10.56 -27.86 -9.39
CA ASP A 555 -9.54 -27.87 -10.45
C ASP A 555 -10.10 -27.04 -11.62
N ILE A 556 -9.64 -25.78 -11.77
CA ILE A 556 -10.17 -24.81 -12.75
C ILE A 556 -9.23 -24.70 -13.96
N VAL A 557 -9.76 -24.81 -15.17
CA VAL A 557 -8.99 -24.73 -16.43
C VAL A 557 -8.27 -23.38 -16.56
N ASP A 558 -7.06 -23.39 -17.12
CA ASP A 558 -6.22 -22.19 -17.29
C ASP A 558 -6.91 -21.12 -18.15
N GLY A 559 -7.06 -19.92 -17.60
CA GLY A 559 -7.77 -18.80 -18.24
C GLY A 559 -9.27 -18.71 -17.90
N GLU A 560 -9.87 -19.81 -17.43
CA GLU A 560 -11.30 -19.89 -17.09
C GLU A 560 -11.58 -19.46 -15.65
N ALA A 561 -12.86 -19.43 -15.29
CA ALA A 561 -13.34 -19.15 -13.94
C ALA A 561 -14.44 -20.13 -13.50
N LEU A 562 -14.54 -20.38 -12.19
CA LEU A 562 -15.62 -21.16 -11.57
C LEU A 562 -16.58 -20.23 -10.84
N GLN A 563 -17.89 -20.44 -10.99
CA GLN A 563 -18.92 -19.74 -10.22
C GLN A 563 -19.38 -20.62 -9.05
N ILE A 564 -19.33 -20.09 -7.83
CA ILE A 564 -19.79 -20.77 -6.61
C ILE A 564 -20.94 -20.01 -5.96
N ALA A 565 -22.08 -20.68 -5.73
CA ALA A 565 -23.25 -20.06 -5.12
C ALA A 565 -23.27 -20.34 -3.61
N THR A 566 -23.27 -19.28 -2.82
CA THR A 566 -23.27 -19.31 -1.34
C THR A 566 -24.64 -18.88 -0.83
N VAL A 567 -25.27 -19.72 -0.01
CA VAL A 567 -26.55 -19.43 0.65
C VAL A 567 -26.37 -19.46 2.16
N ALA A 568 -26.84 -18.42 2.84
CA ALA A 568 -26.98 -18.38 4.29
C ALA A 568 -28.46 -18.15 4.64
N ASP A 569 -29.08 -19.15 5.25
CA ASP A 569 -30.48 -19.14 5.66
C ASP A 569 -30.62 -19.03 7.17
N TYR A 570 -31.38 -18.05 7.63
CA TYR A 570 -31.94 -17.99 8.97
C TYR A 570 -33.39 -18.52 8.92
N PRO A 571 -33.72 -19.63 9.61
CA PRO A 571 -35.02 -20.29 9.48
C PRO A 571 -36.19 -19.46 10.07
N GLU A 572 -35.91 -18.47 10.92
CA GLU A 572 -36.90 -17.51 11.39
C GLU A 572 -37.09 -16.38 10.38
N LYS A 573 -38.35 -16.06 10.07
CA LYS A 573 -38.67 -14.91 9.22
C LYS A 573 -38.32 -13.61 9.96
N PRO A 574 -37.79 -12.60 9.26
CA PRO A 574 -37.37 -11.36 9.90
C PRO A 574 -38.59 -10.54 10.32
N VAL A 575 -38.43 -9.75 11.39
CA VAL A 575 -39.47 -8.84 11.89
C VAL A 575 -39.85 -7.80 10.83
N THR A 576 -40.94 -8.05 10.09
CA THR A 576 -41.60 -7.02 9.28
C THR A 576 -42.31 -6.06 10.23
N GLY A 577 -41.59 -5.06 10.73
CA GLY A 577 -42.13 -4.09 11.68
C GLY A 577 -43.38 -3.39 11.12
N PRO A 578 -44.39 -3.01 11.93
CA PRO A 578 -45.69 -2.48 11.47
C PRO A 578 -45.68 -1.14 10.69
N GLY A 579 -44.52 -0.69 10.20
CA GLY A 579 -44.36 0.41 9.25
C GLY A 579 -43.18 0.22 8.27
N ASP A 580 -42.45 -0.90 8.35
CA ASP A 580 -41.27 -1.20 7.51
C ASP A 580 -41.75 -1.77 6.15
N GLY A 581 -42.75 -1.16 5.52
CA GLY A 581 -43.45 -1.63 4.30
C GLY A 581 -42.69 -1.41 2.99
N GLY A 582 -41.35 -1.31 3.04
CA GLY A 582 -40.49 -1.09 1.88
C GLY A 582 -39.88 -2.40 1.38
N THR A 583 -40.26 -2.81 0.17
CA THR A 583 -39.50 -3.68 -0.76
C THR A 583 -38.65 -4.78 -0.10
N GLY A 584 -39.31 -5.87 0.31
CA GLY A 584 -38.63 -7.14 0.59
C GLY A 584 -38.22 -7.84 -0.71
N ASP A 585 -37.22 -7.30 -1.43
CA ASP A 585 -36.74 -7.87 -2.70
C ASP A 585 -35.91 -9.14 -2.47
N GLY A 586 -36.64 -10.24 -2.32
CA GLY A 586 -36.15 -11.61 -2.48
C GLY A 586 -36.82 -12.28 -3.68
N GLY A 587 -36.43 -11.91 -4.90
CA GLY A 587 -36.76 -12.65 -6.12
C GLY A 587 -37.42 -11.84 -7.26
N THR A 588 -36.63 -11.55 -8.31
CA THR A 588 -37.01 -11.49 -9.74
C THR A 588 -38.37 -10.84 -10.11
N GLY A 589 -38.41 -9.56 -10.53
CA GLY A 589 -39.71 -8.90 -10.78
C GLY A 589 -39.86 -7.62 -11.63
N GLY A 590 -39.07 -7.39 -12.69
CA GLY A 590 -39.44 -6.43 -13.77
C GLY A 590 -39.35 -4.92 -13.47
N PRO A 591 -39.50 -4.05 -14.50
CA PRO A 591 -39.33 -2.59 -14.36
C PRO A 591 -40.63 -1.85 -13.96
N GLY A 592 -40.52 -0.91 -13.02
CA GLY A 592 -41.59 0.00 -12.60
C GLY A 592 -41.04 1.28 -11.96
N ASP A 593 -41.77 2.41 -12.10
CA ASP A 593 -41.24 3.75 -11.83
C ASP A 593 -41.17 4.18 -10.35
N GLY A 594 -40.05 4.81 -10.00
CA GLY A 594 -40.02 6.16 -9.42
C GLY A 594 -40.69 6.42 -8.06
N GLY A 595 -39.94 6.28 -6.97
CA GLY A 595 -40.32 6.79 -5.64
C GLY A 595 -39.13 7.38 -4.88
N THR A 596 -39.02 8.72 -4.79
CA THR A 596 -37.90 9.40 -4.11
C THR A 596 -38.13 9.56 -2.61
N GLY A 597 -37.58 8.66 -1.80
CA GLY A 597 -37.52 8.79 -0.34
C GLY A 597 -36.12 8.46 0.18
N ASN A 598 -35.41 9.43 0.75
CA ASN A 598 -34.07 9.22 1.30
C ASN A 598 -34.16 8.55 2.68
N PRO A 599 -33.61 7.33 2.89
CA PRO A 599 -33.43 6.78 4.23
C PRO A 599 -32.30 7.51 4.98
N PRO A 600 -32.27 7.44 6.32
CA PRO A 600 -31.14 7.97 7.10
C PRO A 600 -29.83 7.21 6.79
N PRO A 601 -28.66 7.85 6.95
CA PRO A 601 -27.38 7.19 6.74
C PRO A 601 -27.19 6.03 7.73
N VAL A 602 -26.86 4.86 7.20
CA VAL A 602 -26.50 3.68 8.01
C VAL A 602 -24.99 3.70 8.25
N ASP A 603 -24.57 3.61 9.51
CA ASP A 603 -23.13 3.65 9.86
C ASP A 603 -22.34 2.53 9.17
N GLY A 604 -21.31 2.94 8.43
CA GLY A 604 -20.50 2.07 7.60
C GLY A 604 -19.77 1.00 8.42
N CYS A 605 -20.22 -0.24 8.31
CA CYS A 605 -19.65 -1.38 9.02
C CYS A 605 -18.28 -1.75 8.43
N GLY A 606 -17.23 -1.07 8.93
CA GLY A 606 -15.85 -1.33 8.53
C GLY A 606 -15.45 -2.78 8.73
N CYS A 607 -14.71 -3.33 7.76
CA CYS A 607 -14.01 -4.61 7.87
C CYS A 607 -12.95 -4.52 8.99
N ARG A 608 -13.39 -4.70 10.24
CA ARG A 608 -12.56 -4.67 11.43
C ARG A 608 -11.67 -5.90 11.41
N ARG A 609 -10.44 -5.75 10.92
CA ARG A 609 -9.41 -6.80 10.89
C ARG A 609 -9.44 -7.59 12.20
N SER A 610 -9.72 -8.87 12.11
CA SER A 610 -9.37 -9.81 13.18
C SER A 610 -7.87 -9.68 13.46
N SER A 611 -7.50 -9.72 14.73
CA SER A 611 -6.09 -9.77 15.11
C SER A 611 -5.44 -11.00 14.47
N PRO A 612 -4.16 -10.94 14.04
CA PRO A 612 -3.43 -12.11 13.54
C PRO A 612 -3.08 -13.06 14.71
N GLY A 613 -4.10 -13.69 15.28
CA GLY A 613 -4.03 -14.55 16.46
C GLY A 613 -4.34 -15.99 16.10
N GLY A 614 -3.29 -16.78 15.87
CA GLY A 614 -3.41 -18.19 15.52
C GLY A 614 -3.10 -18.46 14.05
N ALA A 615 -1.81 -18.47 13.69
CA ALA A 615 -1.38 -19.25 12.55
C ALA A 615 -1.56 -20.73 12.90
N LEU A 616 -2.60 -21.38 12.37
CA LEU A 616 -2.74 -22.83 12.44
C LEU A 616 -1.63 -23.45 11.59
N GLY A 617 -0.62 -23.99 12.27
CA GLY A 617 0.46 -24.74 11.62
C GLY A 617 -0.04 -26.09 11.11
N LEU A 618 0.05 -26.30 9.80
CA LEU A 618 -0.12 -27.59 9.12
C LEU A 618 1.15 -28.45 9.24
#